data_AF-A0A067GY89-F1
#
_entry.id   AF-A0A067GY89-F1
#
_cell.length_a   1.000
_cell.length_b   1.000
_cell.length_c   1.000
_cell.angle_alpha   90.00
_cell.angle_beta   90.00
_cell.angle_gamma   90.00
#
_symmetry.space_group_name_H-M   'P 1'
#
loop_
_entity.id
_entity.type
_entity.pdbx_description
1 polymer ?
#
loop_
_entity_poly.entity_id
_entity_poly.type
_entity_poly.pdbx_seq_one_letter_code
_entity_poly.pdbx_strand_id
1 'polypeptide(L)'
;RARLKARQGVKTVGLAEVDVVNPETGESVKRDGVSLGEVVLRGGCVTVGYFKDKEATRRCISDNGWFYTGDIGVMHADGYVEIKDRSKDVIISGGENICSAEVESVLYSITAVNEAAVVARPDMFWGEIPCAFVSLKRDLELTKKPTEKEIIEYCRARLPRYMVPRKVVFSEELPKTSTGKIQKYLLREFAKSVS
;
A
#
# COMPACT_ATOMS: atom_id res chain seq x y z
N ARG A 1 -7.99 20.73 -3.63
CA ARG A 1 -7.10 20.51 -4.80
C ARG A 1 -6.29 19.20 -4.69
N ALA A 2 -5.60 18.93 -3.57
CA ALA A 2 -4.87 17.66 -3.37
C ALA A 2 -5.76 16.40 -3.49
N ARG A 3 -6.94 16.39 -2.86
CA ARG A 3 -7.91 15.27 -2.94
C ARG A 3 -8.32 14.90 -4.37
N LEU A 4 -8.51 15.89 -5.25
CA LEU A 4 -8.84 15.62 -6.66
C LEU A 4 -7.62 15.14 -7.46
N LYS A 5 -6.41 15.61 -7.12
CA LYS A 5 -5.16 15.18 -7.76
C LYS A 5 -4.71 13.77 -7.35
N ALA A 6 -5.18 13.28 -6.20
CA ALA A 6 -4.88 11.93 -5.73
C ALA A 6 -5.60 10.83 -6.53
N ARG A 7 -6.62 11.21 -7.31
CA ARG A 7 -7.36 10.30 -8.19
C ARG A 7 -6.62 10.17 -9.52
N GLN A 8 -6.19 8.95 -9.86
CA GLN A 8 -5.35 8.68 -11.04
C GLN A 8 -6.10 8.93 -12.36
N GLY A 9 -7.42 8.86 -12.35
CA GLY A 9 -8.22 9.29 -13.49
C GLY A 9 -9.38 8.38 -13.82
N VAL A 10 -9.84 8.53 -15.06
CA VAL A 10 -10.87 7.71 -15.71
C VAL A 10 -10.23 6.97 -16.89
N LYS A 11 -10.94 5.99 -17.46
CA LYS A 11 -10.47 5.25 -18.62
C LYS A 11 -10.12 6.16 -19.81
N THR A 12 -9.08 5.76 -20.55
CA THR A 12 -8.69 6.38 -21.82
C THR A 12 -9.22 5.54 -22.98
N VAL A 13 -9.24 6.07 -24.20
CA VAL A 13 -9.82 5.36 -25.38
C VAL A 13 -9.18 3.99 -25.63
N GLY A 14 -7.90 3.81 -25.31
CA GLY A 14 -7.20 2.51 -25.42
C GLY A 14 -7.55 1.49 -24.33
N LEU A 15 -8.08 1.96 -23.20
CA LEU A 15 -8.57 1.15 -22.09
C LEU A 15 -10.10 1.06 -22.18
N ALA A 16 -10.62 -0.02 -22.75
CA ALA A 16 -12.05 -0.17 -22.97
C ALA A 16 -12.84 -0.02 -21.65
N GLU A 17 -12.35 -0.66 -20.59
CA GLU A 17 -13.00 -0.73 -19.29
C GLU A 17 -12.00 -0.75 -18.13
N VAL A 18 -12.42 -0.12 -17.02
CA VAL A 18 -11.77 -0.13 -15.71
C VAL A 18 -12.85 -0.32 -14.66
N ASP A 19 -12.56 -1.13 -13.65
CA ASP A 19 -13.43 -1.27 -12.49
C ASP A 19 -12.62 -1.51 -11.22
N VAL A 20 -13.29 -1.47 -10.07
CA VAL A 20 -12.74 -1.90 -8.79
C VAL A 20 -13.63 -3.02 -8.27
N VAL A 21 -13.05 -4.20 -8.05
CA VAL A 21 -13.80 -5.42 -7.70
C VAL A 21 -13.33 -5.99 -6.37
N ASN A 22 -14.22 -6.68 -5.66
CA ASN A 22 -13.82 -7.51 -4.55
C ASN A 22 -12.96 -8.68 -5.08
N PRO A 23 -11.73 -8.89 -4.57
CA PRO A 23 -10.82 -9.90 -5.10
C PRO A 23 -11.27 -11.34 -4.86
N GLU A 24 -12.16 -11.59 -3.89
CA GLU A 24 -12.70 -12.91 -3.58
C GLU A 24 -13.92 -13.25 -4.44
N THR A 25 -14.83 -12.29 -4.65
CA THR A 25 -16.09 -12.53 -5.36
C THR A 25 -16.04 -12.12 -6.83
N GLY A 26 -15.12 -11.24 -7.22
CA GLY A 26 -15.06 -10.63 -8.55
C GLY A 26 -16.16 -9.60 -8.83
N GLU A 27 -16.99 -9.27 -7.82
CA GLU A 27 -18.09 -8.31 -7.97
C GLU A 27 -17.59 -6.87 -7.80
N SER A 28 -18.16 -5.95 -8.57
CA SER A 28 -17.87 -4.52 -8.46
C SER A 28 -18.16 -4.00 -7.06
N VAL A 29 -17.23 -3.24 -6.49
CA VAL A 29 -17.46 -2.56 -5.21
C VAL A 29 -18.35 -1.33 -5.41
N LYS A 30 -18.91 -0.80 -4.31
CA LYS A 30 -19.70 0.43 -4.37
C LYS A 30 -18.81 1.60 -4.82
N ARG A 31 -19.34 2.44 -5.71
CA ARG A 31 -18.64 3.63 -6.23
C ARG A 31 -18.79 4.84 -5.29
N ASP A 32 -18.48 4.65 -4.02
CA ASP A 32 -18.63 5.65 -2.96
C ASP A 32 -17.30 6.35 -2.60
N GLY A 33 -16.19 5.95 -3.23
CA GLY A 33 -14.85 6.45 -2.91
C GLY A 33 -14.29 5.94 -1.57
N VAL A 34 -14.90 4.91 -0.98
CA VAL A 34 -14.54 4.34 0.33
C VAL A 34 -14.42 2.81 0.27
N SER A 35 -15.31 2.14 -0.46
CA SER A 35 -15.32 0.69 -0.63
C SER A 35 -14.06 0.22 -1.37
N LEU A 36 -13.22 -0.53 -0.68
CA LEU A 36 -11.94 -1.03 -1.18
C LEU A 36 -12.13 -2.28 -2.03
N GLY A 37 -11.37 -2.36 -3.12
CA GLY A 37 -11.23 -3.55 -3.95
C GLY A 37 -9.97 -3.50 -4.80
N GLU A 38 -9.75 -4.52 -5.61
CA GLU A 38 -8.67 -4.57 -6.58
C GLU A 38 -9.08 -3.87 -7.87
N VAL A 39 -8.17 -3.04 -8.40
CA VAL A 39 -8.35 -2.39 -9.70
C VAL A 39 -8.17 -3.43 -10.80
N VAL A 40 -9.18 -3.52 -11.67
CA VAL A 40 -9.17 -4.41 -12.83
C VAL A 40 -9.29 -3.63 -14.13
N LEU A 41 -8.59 -4.11 -15.15
CA LEU A 41 -8.49 -3.46 -16.46
C LEU A 41 -8.90 -4.43 -17.57
N ARG A 42 -9.60 -3.93 -18.59
CA ARG A 42 -9.89 -4.68 -19.81
C ARG A 42 -9.78 -3.77 -21.02
N GLY A 43 -9.07 -4.22 -22.06
CA GLY A 43 -8.89 -3.45 -23.29
C GLY A 43 -7.63 -3.82 -24.07
N GLY A 44 -7.46 -3.22 -25.24
CA GLY A 44 -6.37 -3.53 -26.16
C GLY A 44 -4.98 -3.14 -25.65
N CYS A 45 -4.88 -2.29 -24.61
CA CYS A 45 -3.61 -1.92 -23.99
C CYS A 45 -3.12 -2.93 -22.93
N VAL A 46 -3.90 -3.96 -22.62
CA VAL A 46 -3.52 -5.00 -21.63
C VAL A 46 -2.61 -6.04 -22.28
N THR A 47 -1.61 -6.53 -21.54
CA THR A 47 -0.72 -7.59 -22.00
C THR A 47 -1.48 -8.88 -22.36
N VAL A 48 -0.96 -9.66 -23.32
CA VAL A 48 -1.48 -11.00 -23.63
C VAL A 48 -1.04 -12.07 -22.61
N GLY A 49 -0.12 -11.71 -21.70
CA GLY A 49 0.34 -12.58 -20.63
C GLY A 49 1.81 -12.44 -20.28
N TYR A 50 2.27 -13.28 -19.37
CA TYR A 50 3.68 -13.39 -18.99
C TYR A 50 4.44 -14.31 -19.95
N PHE A 51 5.66 -13.92 -20.30
CA PHE A 51 6.49 -14.67 -21.22
C PHE A 51 6.83 -16.06 -20.68
N LYS A 52 6.37 -17.11 -21.37
CA LYS A 52 6.56 -18.53 -21.02
C LYS A 52 6.02 -18.93 -19.63
N ASP A 53 5.15 -18.12 -19.02
CA ASP A 53 4.54 -18.41 -17.73
C ASP A 53 3.00 -18.34 -17.83
N LYS A 54 2.42 -19.46 -18.29
CA LYS A 54 0.96 -19.59 -18.45
C LYS A 54 0.23 -19.54 -17.11
N GLU A 55 0.86 -20.02 -16.05
CA GLU A 55 0.26 -20.06 -14.72
C GLU A 55 0.20 -18.66 -14.11
N ALA A 56 1.27 -17.85 -14.21
CA ALA A 56 1.20 -16.44 -13.84
C ALA A 56 0.20 -15.67 -14.68
N THR A 57 0.09 -16.00 -15.97
CA THR A 57 -0.88 -15.36 -16.86
C THR A 57 -2.32 -15.61 -16.39
N ARG A 58 -2.68 -16.86 -16.10
CA ARG A 58 -4.02 -17.23 -15.59
C ARG A 58 -4.32 -16.65 -14.21
N ARG A 59 -3.30 -16.44 -13.37
CA ARG A 59 -3.48 -15.80 -12.05
C ARG A 59 -3.87 -14.33 -12.14
N CYS A 60 -3.47 -13.63 -13.21
CA CYS A 60 -3.72 -12.19 -13.34
C CYS A 60 -4.73 -11.84 -14.42
N ILE A 61 -5.01 -12.73 -15.37
CA ILE A 61 -6.01 -12.53 -16.42
C ILE A 61 -7.09 -13.60 -16.25
N SER A 62 -8.30 -13.16 -15.88
CA SER A 62 -9.45 -14.05 -15.73
C SER A 62 -10.06 -14.43 -17.08
N ASP A 63 -10.86 -15.50 -17.09
CA ASP A 63 -11.49 -16.04 -18.30
C ASP A 63 -12.46 -15.05 -18.99
N ASN A 64 -13.00 -14.08 -18.25
CA ASN A 64 -13.84 -12.99 -18.79
C ASN A 64 -13.03 -11.77 -19.27
N GLY A 65 -11.70 -11.89 -19.36
CA GLY A 65 -10.79 -10.92 -19.97
C GLY A 65 -10.38 -9.75 -19.07
N TRP A 66 -10.66 -9.81 -17.76
CA TRP A 66 -10.18 -8.81 -16.81
C TRP A 66 -8.75 -9.11 -16.38
N PHE A 67 -7.93 -8.07 -16.38
CA PHE A 67 -6.58 -8.09 -15.83
C PHE A 67 -6.55 -7.46 -14.44
N TYR A 68 -6.15 -8.26 -13.45
CA TYR A 68 -5.98 -7.90 -12.05
C TYR A 68 -4.60 -7.28 -11.85
N THR A 69 -4.56 -5.98 -11.51
CA THR A 69 -3.31 -5.21 -11.50
C THR A 69 -2.46 -5.43 -10.25
N GLY A 70 -3.06 -6.00 -9.18
CA GLY A 70 -2.50 -6.07 -7.85
C GLY A 70 -2.47 -4.72 -7.13
N ASP A 71 -3.19 -3.71 -7.63
CA ASP A 71 -3.38 -2.42 -6.97
C ASP A 71 -4.76 -2.39 -6.29
N ILE A 72 -4.77 -2.03 -5.01
CA ILE A 72 -6.00 -1.84 -4.23
C ILE A 72 -6.40 -0.38 -4.34
N GLY A 73 -7.66 -0.13 -4.61
CA GLY A 73 -8.20 1.21 -4.78
C GLY A 73 -9.67 1.31 -4.44
N VAL A 74 -10.20 2.51 -4.67
CA VAL A 74 -11.63 2.82 -4.60
C VAL A 74 -12.07 3.44 -5.91
N MET A 75 -13.34 3.29 -6.25
CA MET A 75 -13.96 4.04 -7.33
C MET A 75 -14.90 5.10 -6.76
N HIS A 76 -14.75 6.34 -7.23
CA HIS A 76 -15.62 7.45 -6.87
C HIS A 76 -16.90 7.46 -7.73
N ALA A 77 -17.95 8.14 -7.27
CA ALA A 77 -19.23 8.19 -7.96
C ALA A 77 -19.16 8.81 -9.38
N ASP A 78 -18.13 9.64 -9.62
CA ASP A 78 -17.81 10.24 -10.92
C ASP A 78 -16.98 9.32 -11.84
N GLY A 79 -16.73 8.07 -11.41
CA GLY A 79 -15.98 7.06 -12.16
C GLY A 79 -14.47 7.17 -12.04
N TYR A 80 -13.96 8.11 -11.23
CA TYR A 80 -12.51 8.20 -10.98
C TYR A 80 -12.02 7.07 -10.10
N VAL A 81 -10.88 6.47 -10.47
CA VAL A 81 -10.16 5.52 -9.63
C VAL A 81 -9.16 6.27 -8.75
N GLU A 82 -9.08 5.87 -7.49
CA GLU A 82 -8.04 6.29 -6.56
C GLU A 82 -7.34 5.05 -6.02
N ILE A 83 -6.06 4.89 -6.38
CA ILE A 83 -5.20 3.82 -5.89
C ILE A 83 -4.81 4.14 -4.45
N LYS A 84 -5.00 3.16 -3.57
CA LYS A 84 -4.71 3.24 -2.14
C LYS A 84 -3.42 2.51 -1.80
N ASP A 85 -3.25 1.27 -2.29
CA ASP A 85 -2.07 0.47 -1.97
C ASP A 85 -1.81 -0.64 -3.00
N ARG A 86 -0.81 -1.48 -2.76
CA ARG A 86 -0.63 -2.78 -3.42
C ARG A 86 -1.32 -3.86 -2.60
N SER A 87 -1.96 -4.83 -3.26
CA SER A 87 -2.64 -5.95 -2.60
C SER A 87 -1.74 -6.70 -1.61
N LYS A 88 -0.48 -6.92 -1.99
CA LYS A 88 0.56 -7.55 -1.16
C LYS A 88 1.13 -6.68 -0.03
N ASP A 89 0.78 -5.39 0.00
CA ASP A 89 1.26 -4.44 1.00
C ASP A 89 0.13 -3.99 1.96
N VAL A 90 -1.13 -4.40 1.72
CA VAL A 90 -2.22 -4.29 2.69
C VAL A 90 -1.92 -5.15 3.91
N ILE A 91 -2.16 -4.59 5.10
CA ILE A 91 -1.93 -5.27 6.38
C ILE A 91 -3.29 -5.59 7.00
N ILE A 92 -3.53 -6.86 7.34
CA ILE A 92 -4.80 -7.31 7.91
C ILE A 92 -4.64 -7.49 9.42
N SER A 93 -5.11 -6.51 10.20
CA SER A 93 -4.97 -6.51 11.65
C SER A 93 -6.31 -6.68 12.35
N GLY A 94 -6.55 -7.86 12.93
CA GLY A 94 -7.80 -8.16 13.64
C GLY A 94 -9.06 -8.08 12.77
N GLY A 95 -8.93 -8.36 11.48
CA GLY A 95 -10.02 -8.25 10.49
C GLY A 95 -10.15 -6.87 9.84
N GLU A 96 -9.34 -5.88 10.25
CA GLU A 96 -9.30 -4.55 9.64
C GLU A 96 -8.21 -4.45 8.57
N ASN A 97 -8.54 -3.89 7.42
CA ASN A 97 -7.59 -3.61 6.34
C ASN A 97 -6.88 -2.28 6.59
N ILE A 98 -5.54 -2.32 6.69
CA ILE A 98 -4.70 -1.14 6.90
C ILE A 98 -3.88 -0.91 5.64
N CYS A 99 -4.03 0.28 5.08
CA CYS A 99 -3.20 0.76 3.99
C CYS A 99 -1.83 1.20 4.52
N SER A 100 -0.77 0.52 4.10
CA SER A 100 0.61 0.85 4.47
C SER A 100 0.99 2.27 4.01
N ALA A 101 0.53 2.68 2.83
CA ALA A 101 0.81 4.01 2.28
C ALA A 101 0.18 5.15 3.10
N GLU A 102 -0.98 4.91 3.73
CA GLU A 102 -1.62 5.90 4.61
C GLU A 102 -0.79 6.13 5.88
N VAL A 103 -0.30 5.05 6.49
CA VAL A 103 0.58 5.12 7.66
C VAL A 103 1.92 5.79 7.29
N GLU A 104 2.49 5.43 6.13
CA GLU A 104 3.70 6.06 5.59
C GLU A 104 3.52 7.56 5.37
N SER A 105 2.39 8.00 4.83
CA SER A 105 2.10 9.42 4.63
C SER A 105 2.16 10.22 5.94
N VAL A 106 1.65 9.65 7.03
CA VAL A 106 1.76 10.26 8.37
C VAL A 106 3.21 10.26 8.85
N LEU A 107 3.98 9.19 8.65
CA LEU A 107 5.40 9.15 8.99
C LEU A 107 6.21 10.19 8.23
N TYR A 108 5.96 10.37 6.93
CA TYR A 108 6.63 11.39 6.11
C TYR A 108 6.29 12.84 6.51
N SER A 109 5.23 13.06 7.28
CA SER A 109 4.91 14.38 7.84
C SER A 109 5.78 14.74 9.06
N ILE A 110 6.52 13.78 9.61
CA ILE A 110 7.48 14.02 10.69
C ILE A 110 8.75 14.62 10.09
N THR A 111 9.11 15.84 10.50
CA THR A 111 10.25 16.58 9.92
C THR A 111 11.58 15.83 9.95
N ALA A 112 11.78 14.99 10.96
CA ALA A 112 13.00 14.21 11.16
C ALA A 112 13.12 12.97 10.25
N VAL A 113 12.02 12.51 9.65
CA VAL A 113 11.98 11.33 8.78
C VAL A 113 12.55 11.68 7.41
N ASN A 114 13.46 10.86 6.92
CA ASN A 114 13.99 10.90 5.56
C ASN A 114 13.23 9.93 4.66
N GLU A 115 13.17 8.65 5.07
CA GLU A 115 12.44 7.59 4.38
C GLU A 115 11.65 6.78 5.40
N ALA A 116 10.45 6.32 5.00
CA ALA A 116 9.62 5.44 5.81
C ALA A 116 8.98 4.36 4.94
N ALA A 117 8.92 3.15 5.48
CA ALA A 117 8.16 2.06 4.89
C ALA A 117 7.45 1.27 5.97
N VAL A 118 6.20 0.92 5.73
CA VAL A 118 5.36 0.17 6.64
C VAL A 118 5.03 -1.18 6.01
N VAL A 119 5.19 -2.24 6.80
CA VAL A 119 4.95 -3.62 6.37
C VAL A 119 4.20 -4.39 7.44
N ALA A 120 3.48 -5.42 7.00
CA ALA A 120 2.87 -6.39 7.90
C ALA A 120 3.96 -7.14 8.69
N ARG A 121 3.80 -7.19 10.01
CA ARG A 121 4.52 -8.08 10.92
C ARG A 121 3.54 -9.11 11.48
N PRO A 122 3.86 -10.41 11.47
CA PRO A 122 3.03 -11.41 12.13
C PRO A 122 2.83 -11.10 13.62
N ASP A 123 1.62 -11.35 14.13
CA ASP A 123 1.26 -11.14 15.53
C ASP A 123 0.29 -12.23 16.00
N MET A 124 0.51 -12.76 17.20
CA MET A 124 -0.28 -13.88 17.72
C MET A 124 -1.75 -13.53 17.99
N PHE A 125 -2.07 -12.27 18.27
CA PHE A 125 -3.43 -11.86 18.63
C PHE A 125 -4.17 -11.24 17.45
N TRP A 126 -3.46 -10.50 16.60
CA TRP A 126 -4.07 -9.70 15.53
C TRP A 126 -3.86 -10.29 14.13
N GLY A 127 -3.14 -11.41 14.01
CA GLY A 127 -2.71 -11.99 12.73
C GLY A 127 -1.53 -11.21 12.17
N GLU A 128 -1.77 -9.94 11.80
CA GLU A 128 -0.73 -9.00 11.41
C GLU A 128 -0.88 -7.67 12.15
N ILE A 129 0.24 -6.95 12.29
CA ILE A 129 0.29 -5.60 12.85
C ILE A 129 1.22 -4.73 12.01
N PRO A 130 0.97 -3.41 11.92
CA PRO A 130 1.86 -2.52 11.18
C PRO A 130 3.21 -2.37 11.90
N CYS A 131 4.29 -2.62 11.16
CA CYS A 131 5.66 -2.37 11.58
C CYS A 131 6.27 -1.32 10.66
N ALA A 132 6.76 -0.22 11.25
CA ALA A 132 7.38 0.87 10.52
C ALA A 132 8.90 0.75 10.53
N PHE A 133 9.52 0.84 9.36
CA PHE A 133 10.95 1.02 9.19
C PHE A 133 11.20 2.47 8.81
N VAL A 134 12.07 3.15 9.55
CA VAL A 134 12.30 4.59 9.42
C VAL A 134 13.79 4.86 9.28
N SER A 135 14.16 5.56 8.21
CA SER A 135 15.45 6.24 8.10
C SER A 135 15.25 7.71 8.45
N LEU A 136 16.13 8.22 9.29
CA LEU A 136 16.13 9.61 9.73
C LEU A 136 17.01 10.46 8.82
N LYS A 137 16.72 11.76 8.79
CA LYS A 137 17.63 12.73 8.16
C LYS A 137 18.98 12.74 8.87
N ARG A 138 20.01 13.20 8.17
CA ARG A 138 21.38 13.21 8.72
C ARG A 138 21.46 14.13 9.93
N ASP A 139 22.37 13.82 10.87
CA ASP A 139 22.48 14.48 12.18
C ASP A 139 22.63 16.01 12.11
N LEU A 140 23.22 16.55 11.04
CA LEU A 140 23.34 17.99 10.82
C LEU A 140 22.00 18.70 10.57
N GLU A 141 20.97 17.95 10.16
CA GLU A 141 19.63 18.46 9.86
C GLU A 141 18.65 18.25 11.03
N LEU A 142 19.08 17.57 12.10
CA LEU A 142 18.24 17.18 13.22
C LEU A 142 18.64 17.90 14.51
N THR A 143 17.71 18.64 15.11
CA THR A 143 17.90 19.18 16.46
C THR A 143 17.80 18.11 17.55
N LYS A 144 17.04 17.03 17.29
CA LYS A 144 16.85 15.88 18.18
C LYS A 144 16.44 14.64 17.38
N LYS A 145 16.99 13.47 17.70
CA LYS A 145 16.53 12.19 17.14
C LYS A 145 15.25 11.74 17.86
N PRO A 146 14.15 11.46 17.15
CA PRO A 146 12.94 10.96 17.77
C PRO A 146 13.12 9.51 18.24
N THR A 147 12.51 9.17 19.36
CA THR A 147 12.41 7.80 19.88
C THR A 147 11.27 7.04 19.19
N GLU A 148 11.30 5.70 19.25
CA GLU A 148 10.19 4.86 18.77
C GLU A 148 8.85 5.27 19.41
N LYS A 149 8.83 5.56 20.71
CA LYS A 149 7.62 5.99 21.42
C LYS A 149 7.08 7.32 20.88
N GLU A 150 7.94 8.30 20.63
CA GLU A 150 7.53 9.61 20.08
C GLU A 150 6.93 9.45 18.67
N ILE A 151 7.48 8.57 17.82
CA ILE A 151 6.90 8.28 16.50
C ILE A 151 5.53 7.61 16.63
N ILE A 152 5.40 6.60 17.50
CA ILE A 152 4.13 5.90 17.73
C ILE A 152 3.07 6.87 18.26
N GLU A 153 3.42 7.75 19.19
CA GLU A 153 2.50 8.77 19.73
C GLU A 153 2.11 9.79 18.67
N TYR A 154 3.05 10.22 17.81
CA TYR A 154 2.76 11.09 16.69
C TYR A 154 1.74 10.48 15.72
N CYS A 155 1.92 9.20 15.38
CA CYS A 155 0.97 8.42 14.57
C CYS A 155 -0.38 8.28 15.28
N ARG A 156 -0.39 7.95 16.58
CA ARG A 156 -1.64 7.77 17.37
C ARG A 156 -2.50 9.04 17.43
N ALA A 157 -1.90 10.22 17.36
CA ALA A 157 -2.63 11.48 17.33
C ALA A 157 -3.31 11.77 15.98
N ARG A 158 -2.96 11.04 14.91
CA ARG A 158 -3.39 11.32 13.52
C ARG A 158 -4.06 10.14 12.82
N LEU A 159 -3.86 8.94 13.33
CA LEU A 159 -4.38 7.70 12.76
C LEU A 159 -5.33 7.02 13.74
N PRO A 160 -6.34 6.29 13.25
CA PRO A 160 -7.10 5.34 14.05
C PRO A 160 -6.18 4.36 14.77
N ARG A 161 -6.53 3.96 16.00
CA ARG A 161 -5.67 3.17 16.89
C ARG A 161 -5.17 1.86 16.27
N TYR A 162 -5.97 1.22 15.42
CA TYR A 162 -5.62 -0.04 14.76
C TYR A 162 -4.57 0.14 13.65
N MET A 163 -4.47 1.32 13.03
CA MET A 163 -3.48 1.65 11.99
C MET A 163 -2.12 2.05 12.55
N VAL A 164 -2.05 2.39 13.85
CA VAL A 164 -0.82 2.89 14.47
C VAL A 164 0.23 1.77 14.47
N PRO A 165 1.47 2.03 13.99
CA PRO A 165 2.56 1.08 14.10
C PRO A 165 2.76 0.62 15.54
N ARG A 166 2.85 -0.69 15.73
CA ARG A 166 3.15 -1.28 17.05
C ARG A 166 4.66 -1.40 17.31
N LYS A 167 5.44 -1.36 16.23
CA LYS A 167 6.89 -1.39 16.27
C LYS A 167 7.44 -0.35 15.29
N VAL A 168 8.46 0.38 15.71
CA VAL A 168 9.26 1.24 14.85
C VAL A 168 10.71 0.79 14.91
N VAL A 169 11.29 0.48 13.76
CA VAL A 169 12.68 0.07 13.60
C VAL A 169 13.42 1.18 12.86
N PHE A 170 14.48 1.70 13.48
CA PHE A 170 15.35 2.67 12.83
C PHE A 170 16.43 1.95 12.01
N SER A 171 16.65 2.40 10.78
CA SER A 171 17.74 1.95 9.92
C SER A 171 18.44 3.17 9.33
N GLU A 172 19.75 3.09 9.13
CA GLU A 172 20.48 4.16 8.44
C GLU A 172 19.94 4.34 7.01
N GLU A 173 19.74 3.21 6.31
CA GLU A 173 19.16 3.18 4.97
C GLU A 173 18.15 2.03 4.83
N LEU A 174 17.10 2.27 4.03
CA LEU A 174 16.13 1.23 3.67
C LEU A 174 16.58 0.51 2.38
N PRO A 175 16.35 -0.81 2.25
CA PRO A 175 16.77 -1.56 1.07
C PRO A 175 16.02 -1.03 -0.16
N LYS A 176 16.75 -0.70 -1.21
CA LYS A 176 16.22 -0.04 -2.42
C LYS A 176 16.69 -0.75 -3.68
N THR A 177 15.86 -0.69 -4.73
CA THR A 177 16.28 -1.06 -6.09
C THR A 177 17.24 -0.02 -6.66
N SER A 178 17.88 -0.33 -7.79
CA SER A 178 18.69 0.62 -8.56
C SER A 178 17.93 1.89 -9.00
N THR A 179 16.59 1.83 -9.04
CA THR A 179 15.71 2.97 -9.33
C THR A 179 15.27 3.74 -8.08
N GLY A 180 15.78 3.40 -6.90
CA GLY A 180 15.46 4.06 -5.63
C GLY A 180 14.16 3.60 -4.96
N LYS A 181 13.50 2.55 -5.47
CA LYS A 181 12.25 2.05 -4.87
C LYS A 181 12.55 1.15 -3.67
N ILE A 182 11.93 1.43 -2.53
CA ILE A 182 12.07 0.61 -1.32
C ILE A 182 11.55 -0.82 -1.58
N GLN A 183 12.37 -1.81 -1.23
CA GLN A 183 12.07 -3.23 -1.35
C GLN A 183 11.35 -3.75 -0.11
N LYS A 184 10.05 -3.45 0.02
CA LYS A 184 9.20 -3.87 1.16
C LYS A 184 9.21 -5.38 1.44
N TYR A 185 9.52 -6.23 0.47
CA TYR A 185 9.60 -7.68 0.70
C TYR A 185 10.75 -8.07 1.63
N LEU A 186 11.92 -7.41 1.53
CA LEU A 186 13.05 -7.62 2.45
C LEU A 186 12.69 -7.11 3.85
N LEU A 187 12.00 -5.96 3.93
CA LEU A 187 11.51 -5.43 5.20
C LEU A 187 10.51 -6.36 5.88
N ARG A 188 9.65 -7.06 5.12
CA ARG A 188 8.76 -8.11 5.66
C ARG A 188 9.54 -9.28 6.23
N GLU A 189 10.63 -9.69 5.58
CA GLU A 189 11.51 -10.75 6.11
C GLU A 189 12.17 -10.31 7.41
N PHE A 190 12.69 -9.08 7.48
CA PHE A 190 13.24 -8.53 8.72
C PHE A 190 12.18 -8.36 9.82
N ALA A 191 10.94 -7.98 9.46
CA ALA A 191 9.87 -7.85 10.44
C ALA A 191 9.57 -9.18 11.14
N LYS A 192 9.70 -10.32 10.44
CA LYS A 192 9.56 -11.66 11.01
C LYS A 192 10.67 -12.04 11.99
N SER A 193 11.85 -11.42 11.93
CA SER A 193 12.94 -11.66 12.90
C SER A 193 12.90 -10.73 14.11
N VAL A 194 12.12 -9.65 14.04
CA VAL A 194 11.91 -8.68 15.14
C VAL A 194 10.62 -9.02 15.93
N SER A 195 10.02 -10.19 15.67
CA SER A 195 8.84 -10.71 16.36
C SER A 195 9.13 -11.15 17.78
#